data_AF-A0A0B8P5I4-F1
#
_entry.id   AF-A0A0B8P5I4-F1
#
_cell.length_a   1.000
_cell.length_b   1.000
_cell.length_c   1.000
_cell.angle_alpha   90.00
_cell.angle_beta   90.00
_cell.angle_gamma   90.00
#
_symmetry.space_group_name_H-M   'P 1'
#
loop_
_entity.id
_entity.type
_entity.pdbx_description
1 polymer ?
#
loop_
_entity_poly.entity_id
_entity_poly.type
_entity_poly.pdbx_seq_one_letter_code
_entity_poly.pdbx_strand_id
1 'polypeptide(L)'
;MEVELARLTEELNQRESRLAISSESVSSIIKKTIQREQNRIRILNQGLSNIHFGQVNGVRLNVNIRESHQILLDSLANPEKSHKQLFDNSRLTFSEAMAKLFQRVNPHIDVGQRSPQVFGEELLDYRNYLEMGVEVNRGSEGWLQAESGALSTGEAIGTGQSILLMVIQSWEEESRRLRSKDIVPCRLLFLDEAARLDAKSIATLFELCERLNMQLLIAAPENISQRRAPPINWCVRYSKTTSTYTLLA
;
A
#
# COMPACT_ATOMS: atom_id res chain seq x y z
N MET A 1 -47.12 23.68 15.80
CA MET A 1 -46.42 22.40 16.06
C MET A 1 -46.31 21.58 14.78
N GLU A 2 -47.40 21.29 14.07
CA GLU A 2 -47.37 20.59 12.77
C GLU A 2 -46.61 21.33 11.67
N VAL A 3 -46.70 22.67 11.63
CA VAL A 3 -45.96 23.51 10.68
C VAL A 3 -44.43 23.44 10.90
N GLU A 4 -44.00 23.35 12.17
CA GLU A 4 -42.59 23.23 12.53
C GLU A 4 -42.04 21.85 12.16
N LEU A 5 -42.85 20.80 12.37
CA LEU A 5 -42.52 19.44 11.95
C LEU A 5 -42.41 19.33 10.43
N ALA A 6 -43.37 19.88 9.67
CA ALA A 6 -43.30 19.88 8.21
C ALA A 6 -42.05 20.63 7.71
N ARG A 7 -41.68 21.75 8.34
CA ARG A 7 -40.47 22.49 8.00
C ARG A 7 -39.20 21.70 8.30
N LEU A 8 -39.14 21.03 9.45
CA LEU A 8 -38.00 20.18 9.83
C LEU A 8 -37.88 18.95 8.93
N THR A 9 -38.99 18.37 8.48
CA THR A 9 -39.01 17.26 7.50
C THR A 9 -38.57 17.74 6.11
N GLU A 10 -39.02 18.91 5.68
CA GLU A 10 -38.59 19.53 4.42
C GLU A 10 -37.08 19.87 4.48
N GLU A 11 -36.60 20.39 5.61
CA GLU A 11 -35.19 20.71 5.82
C GLU A 11 -34.32 19.43 5.93
N LEU A 12 -34.86 18.36 6.52
CA LEU A 12 -34.25 17.02 6.49
C LEU A 12 -34.19 16.46 5.08
N ASN A 13 -35.29 16.48 4.32
CA ASN A 13 -35.33 16.03 2.92
C ASN A 13 -34.41 16.86 2.02
N GLN A 14 -34.28 18.17 2.28
CA GLN A 14 -33.34 19.05 1.56
C GLN A 14 -31.89 18.75 1.96
N ARG A 15 -31.62 18.42 3.22
CA ARG A 15 -30.30 17.97 3.66
C ARG A 15 -29.98 16.57 3.15
N GLU A 16 -30.94 15.64 3.10
CA GLU A 16 -30.82 14.31 2.50
C GLU A 16 -30.65 14.37 0.99
N SER A 17 -31.32 15.27 0.28
CA SER A 17 -31.11 15.48 -1.16
C SER A 17 -29.79 16.21 -1.47
N ARG A 18 -29.31 17.10 -0.58
CA ARG A 18 -27.93 17.64 -0.65
C ARG A 18 -26.87 16.61 -0.27
N LEU A 19 -27.20 15.68 0.63
CA LEU A 19 -26.41 14.52 1.01
C LEU A 19 -26.71 13.30 0.13
N ALA A 20 -27.55 13.45 -0.91
CA ALA A 20 -27.76 12.42 -1.91
C ALA A 20 -26.48 12.39 -2.72
N ILE A 21 -25.52 11.69 -2.14
CA ILE A 21 -24.25 11.32 -2.72
C ILE A 21 -24.61 10.66 -4.04
N SER A 22 -24.50 11.42 -5.12
CA SER A 22 -24.75 10.90 -6.45
C SER A 22 -23.76 9.75 -6.67
N SER A 23 -24.24 8.64 -7.23
CA SER A 23 -23.40 7.49 -7.60
C SER A 23 -22.20 7.92 -8.45
N GLU A 24 -22.38 8.92 -9.31
CA GLU A 24 -21.33 9.53 -10.13
C GLU A 24 -20.26 10.21 -9.26
N SER A 25 -20.67 10.88 -8.18
CA SER A 25 -19.75 11.54 -7.24
C SER A 25 -18.92 10.52 -6.45
N VAL A 26 -19.50 9.40 -6.03
CA VAL A 26 -18.75 8.31 -5.36
C VAL A 26 -17.72 7.73 -6.29
N SER A 27 -18.10 7.41 -7.53
CA SER A 27 -17.15 6.92 -8.54
C SER A 27 -16.01 7.92 -8.74
N SER A 28 -16.31 9.22 -8.84
CA SER A 28 -15.29 10.26 -8.97
C SER A 28 -14.33 10.32 -7.77
N ILE A 29 -14.86 10.24 -6.54
CA ILE A 29 -14.05 10.26 -5.31
C ILE A 29 -13.14 9.03 -5.23
N ILE A 30 -13.67 7.84 -5.50
CA ILE A 30 -12.90 6.59 -5.48
C ILE A 30 -11.82 6.62 -6.56
N LYS A 31 -12.17 6.95 -7.83
CA LYS A 31 -11.20 7.06 -8.94
C LYS A 31 -10.09 8.07 -8.63
N LYS A 32 -10.43 9.25 -8.10
CA LYS A 32 -9.43 10.27 -7.70
C LYS A 32 -8.54 9.79 -6.57
N THR A 33 -9.07 9.01 -5.63
CA THR A 33 -8.30 8.48 -4.50
C THR A 33 -7.36 7.37 -4.97
N ILE A 34 -7.83 6.44 -5.80
CA ILE A 34 -7.00 5.41 -6.45
C ILE A 34 -5.85 6.05 -7.23
N GLN A 35 -6.14 7.06 -8.07
CA GLN A 35 -5.11 7.76 -8.84
C GLN A 35 -4.07 8.44 -7.93
N ARG A 36 -4.51 9.02 -6.81
CA ARG A 36 -3.61 9.63 -5.83
C ARG A 36 -2.68 8.58 -5.22
N GLU A 37 -3.20 7.43 -4.82
CA GLU A 37 -2.40 6.35 -4.23
C GLU A 37 -1.46 5.70 -5.26
N GLN A 38 -1.88 5.49 -6.50
CA GLN A 38 -1.00 5.06 -7.59
C GLN A 38 0.16 6.05 -7.83
N ASN A 39 -0.11 7.35 -7.79
CA ASN A 39 0.93 8.37 -7.92
C ASN A 39 1.89 8.35 -6.72
N ARG A 40 1.40 8.12 -5.50
CA ARG A 40 2.25 7.96 -4.31
C ARG A 40 3.18 6.76 -4.46
N ILE A 41 2.65 5.61 -4.89
CA ILE A 41 3.44 4.39 -5.11
C ILE A 41 4.44 4.58 -6.25
N ARG A 42 4.08 5.33 -7.31
CA ARG A 42 5.02 5.69 -8.38
C ARG A 42 6.24 6.44 -7.85
N ILE A 43 6.07 7.34 -6.88
CA ILE A 43 7.19 8.06 -6.24
C ILE A 43 8.05 7.08 -5.42
N LEU A 44 7.43 6.18 -4.66
CA LEU A 44 8.15 5.13 -3.90
C LEU A 44 8.99 4.24 -4.84
N ASN A 45 8.42 3.83 -5.98
CA ASN A 45 9.11 3.00 -6.97
C ASN A 45 10.33 3.68 -7.60
N GLN A 46 10.32 5.01 -7.76
CA GLN A 46 11.49 5.73 -8.26
C GLN A 46 12.71 5.58 -7.34
N GLY A 47 12.49 5.56 -6.02
CA GLY A 47 13.54 5.37 -5.02
C GLY A 47 14.26 4.03 -5.08
N LEU A 48 13.66 3.01 -5.71
CA LEU A 48 14.17 1.63 -5.78
C LEU A 48 14.52 1.16 -7.20
N SER A 49 14.66 2.10 -8.13
CA SER A 49 14.95 1.84 -9.55
C SER A 49 16.44 1.62 -9.86
N ASN A 50 17.34 1.91 -8.91
CA ASN A 50 18.78 1.78 -9.06
C ASN A 50 19.38 1.12 -7.82
N ILE A 51 19.02 -0.14 -7.62
CA ILE A 51 19.47 -0.98 -6.50
C ILE A 51 20.26 -2.15 -7.05
N HIS A 52 21.05 -2.83 -6.22
CA HIS A 52 21.81 -4.00 -6.65
C HIS A 52 21.73 -5.08 -5.58
N PHE A 53 20.96 -6.14 -5.87
CA PHE A 53 20.91 -7.34 -5.06
C PHE A 53 21.14 -8.54 -5.95
N GLY A 54 22.34 -9.12 -5.97
CA GLY A 54 22.67 -10.17 -6.96
C GLY A 54 22.46 -9.68 -8.40
N GLN A 55 21.55 -10.31 -9.15
CA GLN A 55 21.16 -9.90 -10.50
C GLN A 55 19.99 -8.90 -10.52
N VAL A 56 19.32 -8.69 -9.38
CA VAL A 56 18.20 -7.74 -9.27
C VAL A 56 18.75 -6.31 -9.27
N ASN A 57 18.34 -5.53 -10.26
CA ASN A 57 18.74 -4.12 -10.43
C ASN A 57 17.62 -3.11 -10.12
N GLY A 58 16.41 -3.58 -9.84
CA GLY A 58 15.26 -2.74 -9.53
C GLY A 58 14.15 -3.51 -8.82
N VAL A 59 13.40 -2.84 -7.95
CA VAL A 59 12.23 -3.39 -7.26
C VAL A 59 11.10 -2.38 -7.37
N ARG A 60 9.89 -2.85 -7.68
CA ARG A 60 8.70 -1.99 -7.74
C ARG A 60 7.46 -2.68 -7.19
N LEU A 61 6.57 -1.88 -6.62
CA LEU A 61 5.19 -2.26 -6.36
C LEU A 61 4.35 -1.91 -7.58
N ASN A 62 3.83 -2.93 -8.25
CA ASN A 62 2.85 -2.78 -9.31
C ASN A 62 1.45 -2.74 -8.68
N VAL A 63 0.61 -1.80 -9.12
CA VAL A 63 -0.75 -1.63 -8.58
C VAL A 63 -1.75 -1.59 -9.72
N ASN A 64 -2.53 -2.66 -9.79
CA ASN A 64 -3.61 -2.83 -10.75
C ASN A 64 -4.96 -2.63 -10.06
N ILE A 65 -5.98 -2.32 -10.86
CA ILE A 65 -7.36 -2.26 -10.39
C ILE A 65 -8.01 -3.60 -10.74
N ARG A 66 -8.68 -4.22 -9.77
CA ARG A 66 -9.43 -5.46 -10.00
C ARG A 66 -10.51 -5.24 -11.05
N GLU A 67 -10.57 -6.09 -12.06
CA GLU A 67 -11.48 -5.95 -13.21
C GLU A 67 -12.95 -5.79 -12.78
N SER A 68 -13.41 -6.63 -11.85
CA SER A 68 -14.77 -6.57 -11.32
C SER A 68 -15.15 -5.23 -10.68
N HIS A 69 -14.17 -4.60 -10.03
CA HIS A 69 -14.33 -3.32 -9.36
C HIS A 69 -14.21 -2.15 -10.35
N GLN A 70 -13.40 -2.31 -11.40
CA GLN A 70 -13.34 -1.36 -12.52
C GLN A 70 -14.70 -1.25 -13.23
N ILE A 71 -15.33 -2.38 -13.54
CA ILE A 71 -16.67 -2.44 -14.15
C ILE A 71 -17.71 -1.72 -13.27
N LEU A 72 -17.63 -1.91 -11.94
CA LEU A 72 -18.49 -1.20 -10.99
C LEU A 72 -18.28 0.32 -11.06
N LEU A 73 -17.03 0.80 -11.04
CA LEU A 73 -16.72 2.24 -11.10
C LEU A 73 -17.22 2.87 -12.40
N ASP A 74 -17.11 2.17 -13.52
CA ASP A 74 -17.58 2.64 -14.81
C ASP A 74 -19.12 2.67 -14.88
N SER A 75 -19.77 1.67 -14.28
CA SER A 75 -21.24 1.63 -14.14
C SER A 75 -21.78 2.72 -13.21
N LEU A 76 -21.02 3.13 -12.20
CA LEU A 76 -21.36 4.26 -11.34
C LEU A 76 -21.11 5.62 -12.01
N ALA A 77 -20.12 5.71 -12.90
CA ALA A 77 -19.79 6.94 -13.62
C ALA A 77 -20.78 7.25 -14.75
N ASN A 78 -21.25 6.22 -15.46
CA ASN A 78 -22.26 6.32 -16.51
C ASN A 78 -23.45 5.40 -16.21
N PRO A 79 -24.27 5.72 -15.18
CA PRO A 79 -25.32 4.82 -14.76
C PRO A 79 -26.44 4.77 -15.79
N GLU A 80 -26.70 3.56 -16.32
CA GLU A 80 -27.88 3.27 -17.11
C GLU A 80 -29.15 3.57 -16.31
N LYS A 81 -30.28 3.80 -17.01
CA LYS A 81 -31.57 4.10 -16.35
C LYS A 81 -31.95 3.07 -15.29
N SER A 82 -31.67 1.78 -15.53
CA SER A 82 -31.92 0.68 -14.57
C SER A 82 -31.03 0.75 -13.32
N HIS A 83 -29.81 1.25 -13.45
CA HIS A 83 -28.87 1.41 -12.36
C HIS A 83 -29.18 2.66 -11.52
N LYS A 84 -29.61 3.76 -12.15
CA LYS A 84 -30.06 4.97 -11.43
C LYS A 84 -31.20 4.67 -10.45
N GLN A 85 -32.18 3.85 -10.88
CA GLN A 85 -33.30 3.44 -10.05
C GLN A 85 -32.91 2.71 -8.75
N LEU A 86 -31.73 2.09 -8.68
CA LEU A 86 -31.26 1.46 -7.43
C LEU A 86 -30.95 2.51 -6.35
N PHE A 87 -30.40 3.65 -6.75
CA PHE A 87 -29.98 4.72 -5.85
C PHE A 87 -31.12 5.70 -5.54
N ASP A 88 -32.12 5.78 -6.41
CA ASP A 88 -33.33 6.59 -6.19
C ASP A 88 -34.36 5.88 -5.29
N ASN A 89 -34.14 4.61 -4.93
CA ASN A 89 -35.08 3.81 -4.15
C ASN A 89 -34.93 4.06 -2.64
N SER A 90 -35.91 4.73 -2.04
CA SER A 90 -35.94 5.06 -0.62
C SER A 90 -35.98 3.88 0.36
N ARG A 91 -36.15 2.64 -0.14
CA ARG A 91 -36.14 1.42 0.68
C ARG A 91 -34.76 0.80 0.83
N LEU A 92 -33.77 1.25 0.06
CA LEU A 92 -32.41 0.73 0.08
C LEU A 92 -31.47 1.79 0.62
N THR A 93 -30.53 1.38 1.46
CA THR A 93 -29.41 2.25 1.79
C THR A 93 -28.48 2.39 0.57
N PHE A 94 -27.64 3.42 0.56
CA PHE A 94 -26.63 3.58 -0.49
C PHE A 94 -25.70 2.35 -0.60
N SER A 95 -25.27 1.80 0.53
CA SER A 95 -24.43 0.60 0.57
C SER A 95 -25.15 -0.61 -0.02
N GLU A 96 -26.43 -0.82 0.29
CA GLU A 96 -27.21 -1.90 -0.30
C GLU A 96 -27.43 -1.73 -1.80
N ALA A 97 -27.64 -0.50 -2.27
CA ALA A 97 -27.73 -0.18 -3.69
C ALA A 97 -26.41 -0.47 -4.42
N MET A 98 -25.27 -0.13 -3.83
CA MET A 98 -23.93 -0.47 -4.32
C MET A 98 -23.71 -1.97 -4.41
N ALA A 99 -24.05 -2.73 -3.36
CA ALA A 99 -23.93 -4.18 -3.35
C ALA A 99 -24.78 -4.84 -4.44
N LYS A 100 -26.03 -4.39 -4.61
CA LYS A 100 -26.92 -4.88 -5.67
C LYS A 100 -26.42 -4.51 -7.06
N LEU A 101 -25.85 -3.31 -7.24
CA LEU A 101 -25.22 -2.93 -8.50
C LEU A 101 -24.05 -3.85 -8.82
N PHE A 102 -23.15 -4.08 -7.86
CA PHE A 102 -22.00 -4.97 -8.03
C PHE A 102 -22.42 -6.39 -8.45
N GLN A 103 -23.45 -6.95 -7.82
CA GLN A 103 -24.01 -8.26 -8.21
C GLN A 103 -24.59 -8.27 -9.62
N ARG A 104 -25.24 -7.18 -10.05
CA ARG A 104 -25.80 -7.07 -11.40
C ARG A 104 -24.73 -7.01 -12.48
N VAL A 105 -23.66 -6.25 -12.24
CA VAL A 105 -22.60 -6.05 -13.23
C VAL A 105 -21.57 -7.19 -13.23
N ASN A 106 -21.45 -7.93 -12.12
CA ASN A 106 -20.57 -9.07 -11.97
C ASN A 106 -21.36 -10.34 -11.54
N PRO A 107 -22.23 -10.90 -12.41
CA PRO A 107 -23.10 -12.02 -12.06
C PRO A 107 -22.33 -13.32 -11.75
N HIS A 108 -21.07 -13.41 -12.19
CA HIS A 108 -20.21 -14.58 -11.96
C HIS A 108 -19.50 -14.57 -10.61
N ILE A 109 -19.55 -13.45 -9.86
CA ILE A 109 -18.88 -13.32 -8.57
C ILE A 109 -19.85 -13.69 -7.46
N ASP A 110 -19.54 -14.77 -6.75
CA ASP A 110 -20.27 -15.12 -5.54
C ASP A 110 -19.88 -14.15 -4.41
N VAL A 111 -20.87 -13.39 -3.94
CA VAL A 111 -20.73 -12.43 -2.84
C VAL A 111 -20.72 -13.15 -1.47
N GLY A 112 -20.92 -14.47 -1.47
CA GLY A 112 -20.93 -15.29 -0.27
C GLY A 112 -22.10 -14.95 0.66
N GLN A 113 -21.96 -15.29 1.94
CA GLN A 113 -23.01 -15.07 2.95
C GLN A 113 -23.01 -13.66 3.57
N ARG A 114 -22.28 -12.70 2.99
CA ARG A 114 -22.19 -11.34 3.53
C ARG A 114 -23.53 -10.63 3.37
N SER A 115 -23.92 -9.84 4.37
CA SER A 115 -25.10 -9.00 4.24
C SER A 115 -24.85 -7.92 3.18
N PRO A 116 -25.88 -7.52 2.41
CA PRO A 116 -25.73 -6.49 1.38
C PRO A 116 -25.20 -5.15 1.92
N GLN A 117 -25.56 -4.81 3.16
CA GLN A 117 -25.07 -3.61 3.84
C GLN A 117 -23.55 -3.67 4.05
N VAL A 118 -23.04 -4.74 4.67
CA VAL A 118 -21.60 -4.89 4.97
C VAL A 118 -20.78 -4.95 3.68
N PHE A 119 -21.26 -5.70 2.68
CA PHE A 119 -20.58 -5.78 1.40
C PHE A 119 -20.56 -4.42 0.67
N GLY A 120 -21.65 -3.65 0.76
CA GLY A 120 -21.70 -2.29 0.23
C GLY A 120 -20.70 -1.35 0.90
N GLU A 121 -20.49 -1.46 2.21
CA GLU A 121 -19.48 -0.69 2.93
C GLU A 121 -18.05 -1.07 2.51
N GLU A 122 -17.78 -2.34 2.26
CA GLU A 122 -16.50 -2.78 1.69
C GLU A 122 -16.24 -2.16 0.31
N LEU A 123 -17.28 -2.01 -0.53
CA LEU A 123 -17.18 -1.35 -1.82
C LEU A 123 -16.97 0.18 -1.73
N LEU A 124 -17.19 0.80 -0.57
CA LEU A 124 -16.84 2.22 -0.37
C LEU A 124 -15.35 2.40 -0.03
N ASP A 125 -14.68 1.34 0.40
CA ASP A 125 -13.26 1.34 0.68
C ASP A 125 -12.45 1.09 -0.61
N TYR A 126 -11.79 2.15 -1.10
CA TYR A 126 -10.98 2.10 -2.31
C TYR A 126 -9.86 1.04 -2.24
N ARG A 127 -9.42 0.63 -1.04
CA ARG A 127 -8.35 -0.38 -0.89
C ARG A 127 -8.75 -1.73 -1.49
N ASN A 128 -10.04 -2.07 -1.45
CA ASN A 128 -10.56 -3.31 -2.00
C ASN A 128 -10.52 -3.36 -3.54
N TYR A 129 -10.33 -2.20 -4.18
CA TYR A 129 -10.22 -2.08 -5.64
C TYR A 129 -8.81 -2.40 -6.12
N LEU A 130 -7.81 -2.35 -5.25
CA LEU A 130 -6.41 -2.46 -5.62
C LEU A 130 -5.93 -3.91 -5.52
N GLU A 131 -5.16 -4.31 -6.52
CA GLU A 131 -4.38 -5.53 -6.54
C GLU A 131 -2.91 -5.14 -6.64
N MET A 132 -2.11 -5.52 -5.65
CA MET A 132 -0.70 -5.15 -5.56
C MET A 132 0.18 -6.37 -5.78
N GLY A 133 1.18 -6.21 -6.64
CA GLY A 133 2.21 -7.20 -6.91
C GLY A 133 3.59 -6.60 -6.70
N VAL A 134 4.54 -7.41 -6.26
CA VAL A 134 5.95 -7.02 -6.22
C VAL A 134 6.60 -7.54 -7.48
N GLU A 135 7.32 -6.68 -8.18
CA GLU A 135 8.12 -7.05 -9.34
C GLU A 135 9.59 -6.67 -9.13
N VAL A 136 10.47 -7.52 -9.64
CA VAL A 136 11.92 -7.33 -9.65
C VAL A 136 12.41 -7.19 -11.08
N ASN A 137 13.40 -6.34 -11.30
CA ASN A 137 14.06 -6.21 -12.60
C ASN A 137 15.39 -6.97 -12.58
N ARG A 138 15.56 -7.90 -13.53
CA ARG A 138 16.76 -8.75 -13.68
C ARG A 138 17.58 -8.41 -14.91
N GLY A 139 17.68 -7.13 -15.25
CA GLY A 139 18.49 -6.67 -16.38
C GLY A 139 18.02 -7.25 -17.72
N SER A 140 18.60 -8.37 -18.15
CA SER A 140 18.27 -9.05 -19.41
C SER A 140 16.86 -9.62 -19.46
N GLU A 141 16.31 -10.07 -18.33
CA GLU A 141 14.95 -10.66 -18.27
C GLU A 141 13.84 -9.60 -18.12
N GLY A 142 14.23 -8.36 -17.84
CA GLY A 142 13.27 -7.28 -17.56
C GLY A 142 12.56 -7.45 -16.21
N TRP A 143 11.33 -6.93 -16.14
CA TRP A 143 10.49 -6.96 -14.94
C TRP A 143 9.74 -8.28 -14.82
N LEU A 144 9.95 -8.97 -13.71
CA LEU A 144 9.33 -10.26 -13.38
C LEU A 144 8.65 -10.18 -12.01
N GLN A 145 7.58 -10.94 -11.81
CA GLN A 145 6.95 -11.06 -10.50
C GLN A 145 7.93 -11.66 -9.49
N ALA A 146 7.97 -11.09 -8.28
CA ALA A 146 8.85 -11.53 -7.21
C ALA A 146 8.32 -12.83 -6.58
N GLU A 147 8.64 -13.97 -7.20
CA GLU A 147 8.33 -15.29 -6.66
C GLU A 147 9.51 -15.84 -5.86
N SER A 148 9.25 -16.34 -4.65
CA SER A 148 10.31 -16.83 -3.74
C SER A 148 11.11 -18.01 -4.30
N GLY A 149 10.57 -18.75 -5.27
CA GLY A 149 11.28 -19.85 -5.94
C GLY A 149 12.24 -19.40 -7.05
N ALA A 150 12.08 -18.19 -7.57
CA ALA A 150 12.89 -17.66 -8.66
C ALA A 150 14.11 -16.86 -8.16
N LEU A 151 14.08 -16.36 -6.92
CA LEU A 151 15.09 -15.50 -6.32
C LEU A 151 16.13 -16.30 -5.52
N SER A 152 17.42 -15.93 -5.66
CA SER A 152 18.45 -16.40 -4.74
C SER A 152 18.23 -15.87 -3.32
N THR A 153 18.85 -16.47 -2.31
CA THR A 153 18.70 -16.05 -0.90
C THR A 153 19.03 -14.56 -0.70
N GLY A 154 20.14 -14.07 -1.29
CA GLY A 154 20.53 -12.66 -1.19
C GLY A 154 19.57 -11.71 -1.92
N GLU A 155 19.05 -12.12 -3.08
CA GLU A 155 18.04 -11.36 -3.84
C GLU A 155 16.71 -11.28 -3.10
N ALA A 156 16.25 -12.38 -2.51
CA ALA A 156 15.04 -12.42 -1.72
C ALA A 156 15.14 -11.51 -0.49
N ILE A 157 16.29 -11.54 0.21
CA ILE A 157 16.53 -10.63 1.35
C ILE A 157 16.55 -9.17 0.89
N GLY A 158 17.31 -8.83 -0.15
CA GLY A 158 17.40 -7.46 -0.67
C GLY A 158 16.07 -6.91 -1.18
N THR A 159 15.30 -7.75 -1.88
CA THR A 159 13.94 -7.43 -2.36
C THR A 159 12.99 -7.20 -1.18
N GLY A 160 13.01 -8.11 -0.19
CA GLY A 160 12.22 -7.98 1.03
C GLY A 160 12.54 -6.69 1.80
N GLN A 161 13.83 -6.38 1.96
CA GLN A 161 14.23 -5.14 2.61
C GLN A 161 13.76 -3.92 1.84
N SER A 162 13.89 -3.91 0.51
CA SER A 162 13.43 -2.82 -0.36
C SER A 162 11.94 -2.53 -0.20
N ILE A 163 11.09 -3.57 -0.14
CA ILE A 163 9.64 -3.43 0.12
C ILE A 163 9.39 -2.92 1.54
N LEU A 164 10.14 -3.42 2.52
CA LEU A 164 9.98 -2.97 3.91
C LEU A 164 10.30 -1.47 4.05
N LEU A 165 11.27 -0.95 3.29
CA LEU A 165 11.52 0.50 3.24
C LEU A 165 10.32 1.27 2.69
N MET A 166 9.64 0.76 1.66
CA MET A 166 8.43 1.38 1.12
C MET A 166 7.31 1.40 2.15
N VAL A 167 7.12 0.31 2.90
CA VAL A 167 6.10 0.22 3.95
C VAL A 167 6.36 1.24 5.06
N ILE A 168 7.61 1.32 5.54
CA ILE A 168 8.00 2.29 6.59
C ILE A 168 7.74 3.73 6.13
N GLN A 169 8.14 4.08 4.91
CA GLN A 169 7.89 5.41 4.35
C GLN A 169 6.39 5.71 4.22
N SER A 170 5.61 4.71 3.78
CA SER A 170 4.16 4.86 3.64
C SER A 170 3.49 5.15 4.98
N TRP A 171 3.85 4.39 6.03
CA TRP A 171 3.34 4.60 7.40
C TRP A 171 3.77 5.95 8.00
N GLU A 172 5.00 6.38 7.74
CA GLU A 172 5.49 7.69 8.18
C GLU A 172 4.66 8.82 7.58
N GLU A 173 4.42 8.78 6.26
CA GLU A 173 3.64 9.77 5.52
C GLU A 173 2.17 9.77 5.95
N GLU A 174 1.55 8.59 6.09
CA GLU A 174 0.15 8.45 6.51
C GLU A 174 -0.08 9.04 7.91
N SER A 175 0.87 8.78 8.82
CA SER A 175 0.81 9.29 10.20
C SER A 175 1.14 10.78 10.30
N ARG A 176 1.62 11.45 9.23
CA ARG A 176 2.04 12.86 9.26
C ARG A 176 0.91 13.79 9.72
N ARG A 177 -0.34 13.50 9.37
CA ARG A 177 -1.50 14.33 9.76
C ARG A 177 -1.86 14.21 11.24
N LEU A 178 -1.51 13.09 11.87
CA LEU A 178 -1.78 12.83 13.29
C LEU A 178 -0.62 13.28 14.19
N ARG A 179 0.52 13.64 13.59
CA ARG A 179 1.76 13.99 14.28
C ARG A 179 1.99 15.51 14.25
N SER A 180 2.67 16.04 15.27
CA SER A 180 3.18 17.42 15.21
C SER A 180 4.18 17.59 14.06
N LYS A 181 4.20 18.77 13.44
CA LYS A 181 5.08 19.10 12.30
C LYS A 181 6.56 19.05 12.65
N ASP A 182 6.90 19.21 13.93
CA ASP A 182 8.27 19.30 14.41
C ASP A 182 8.86 17.93 14.81
N ILE A 183 8.08 16.85 14.67
CA ILE A 183 8.50 15.50 15.08
C ILE A 183 8.76 14.66 13.83
N VAL A 184 10.00 14.17 13.71
CA VAL A 184 10.37 13.14 12.72
C VAL A 184 10.56 11.81 13.47
N PRO A 185 9.82 10.74 13.13
CA PRO A 185 9.98 9.46 13.79
C PRO A 185 11.34 8.83 13.47
N CYS A 186 11.87 8.07 14.44
CA CYS A 186 13.03 7.22 14.19
C CYS A 186 12.65 6.08 13.25
N ARG A 187 13.54 5.76 12.32
CA ARG A 187 13.42 4.61 11.41
C ARG A 187 14.59 3.67 11.66
N LEU A 188 14.29 2.44 12.03
CA LEU A 188 15.28 1.42 12.35
C LEU A 188 14.93 0.14 11.59
N LEU A 189 15.91 -0.40 10.86
CA LEU A 189 15.82 -1.66 10.14
C LEU A 189 16.76 -2.68 10.79
N PHE A 190 16.33 -3.94 10.83
CA PHE A 190 17.15 -5.05 11.29
C PHE A 190 17.54 -5.94 10.12
N LEU A 191 18.77 -6.43 10.12
CA LEU A 191 19.22 -7.47 9.21
C LEU A 191 20.03 -8.51 9.98
N ASP A 192 19.41 -9.66 10.23
CA ASP A 192 20.13 -10.82 10.75
C ASP A 192 20.82 -11.59 9.61
N GLU A 193 21.89 -12.30 9.93
CA GLU A 193 22.68 -13.11 8.99
C GLU A 193 23.14 -12.34 7.74
N ALA A 194 23.69 -11.13 7.94
CA ALA A 194 24.13 -10.26 6.85
C ALA A 194 25.21 -10.91 5.95
N ALA A 195 25.86 -11.99 6.39
CA ALA A 195 26.76 -12.81 5.57
C ALA A 195 26.09 -13.47 4.36
N ARG A 196 24.75 -13.52 4.30
CA ARG A 196 23.99 -14.01 3.13
C ARG A 196 23.95 -13.00 1.98
N LEU A 197 24.36 -11.75 2.22
CA LEU A 197 24.46 -10.72 1.19
C LEU A 197 25.92 -10.55 0.76
N ASP A 198 26.13 -10.35 -0.54
CA ASP A 198 27.44 -9.98 -1.06
C ASP A 198 27.75 -8.49 -0.76
N ALA A 199 29.02 -8.12 -0.90
CA ALA A 199 29.49 -6.78 -0.56
C ALA A 199 28.75 -5.67 -1.33
N LYS A 200 28.32 -5.91 -2.58
CA LYS A 200 27.57 -4.94 -3.39
C LYS A 200 26.13 -4.77 -2.89
N SER A 201 25.48 -5.87 -2.49
CA SER A 201 24.16 -5.85 -1.86
C SER A 201 24.16 -5.09 -0.54
N ILE A 202 25.19 -5.30 0.30
CA ILE A 202 25.34 -4.58 1.57
C ILE A 202 25.56 -3.09 1.33
N ALA A 203 26.42 -2.72 0.38
CA ALA A 203 26.65 -1.32 0.01
C ALA A 203 25.36 -0.64 -0.47
N THR A 204 24.54 -1.35 -1.26
CA THR A 204 23.22 -0.86 -1.70
C THR A 204 22.30 -0.60 -0.51
N LEU A 205 22.24 -1.51 0.47
CA LEU A 205 21.43 -1.29 1.69
C LEU A 205 21.89 -0.06 2.47
N PHE A 206 23.20 0.14 2.62
CA PHE A 206 23.72 1.33 3.29
C PHE A 206 23.36 2.61 2.54
N GLU A 207 23.50 2.64 1.22
CA GLU A 207 23.12 3.78 0.40
C GLU A 207 21.62 4.08 0.51
N LEU A 208 20.76 3.05 0.50
CA LEU A 208 19.32 3.22 0.71
C LEU A 208 19.00 3.77 2.11
N CYS A 209 19.64 3.24 3.15
CA CYS A 209 19.44 3.71 4.52
C CYS A 209 19.91 5.16 4.69
N GLU A 210 21.03 5.55 4.08
CA GLU A 210 21.56 6.91 4.12
C GLU A 210 20.62 7.88 3.39
N ARG A 211 20.21 7.56 2.15
CA ARG A 211 19.27 8.38 1.38
C ARG A 211 17.94 8.61 2.09
N LEU A 212 17.51 7.61 2.86
CA LEU A 212 16.25 7.63 3.59
C LEU A 212 16.41 8.03 5.06
N ASN A 213 17.61 8.38 5.51
CA ASN A 213 17.93 8.69 6.91
C ASN A 213 17.31 7.67 7.88
N MET A 214 17.68 6.41 7.70
CA MET A 214 17.30 5.27 8.52
C MET A 214 18.52 4.65 9.20
N GLN A 215 18.31 4.14 10.40
CA GLN A 215 19.28 3.35 11.13
C GLN A 215 19.20 1.90 10.69
N LEU A 216 20.35 1.26 10.49
CA LEU A 216 20.43 -0.17 10.21
C LEU A 216 21.21 -0.87 11.31
N LEU A 217 20.59 -1.88 11.92
CA LEU A 217 21.24 -2.81 12.84
C LEU A 217 21.49 -4.13 12.11
N ILE A 218 22.76 -4.44 11.88
CA ILE A 218 23.17 -5.68 11.21
C ILE A 218 23.83 -6.65 12.18
N ALA A 219 23.44 -7.92 12.10
CA ALA A 219 24.16 -9.03 12.73
C ALA A 219 24.96 -9.77 11.66
N ALA A 220 26.29 -9.76 11.82
CA ALA A 220 27.22 -10.35 10.88
C ALA A 220 28.16 -11.34 11.60
N PRO A 221 28.12 -12.64 11.28
CA PRO A 221 29.03 -13.61 11.88
C PRO A 221 30.47 -13.51 11.34
N GLU A 222 30.66 -12.95 10.13
CA GLU A 222 31.96 -12.74 9.50
C GLU A 222 32.23 -11.25 9.22
N ASN A 223 33.51 -10.89 9.03
CA ASN A 223 33.97 -9.51 8.81
C ASN A 223 33.42 -8.93 7.48
N ILE A 224 32.19 -8.44 7.50
CA ILE A 224 31.74 -7.45 6.51
C ILE A 224 32.67 -6.25 6.69
N SER A 225 33.45 -5.97 5.66
CA SER A 225 34.61 -5.07 5.69
C SER A 225 34.33 -3.77 6.45
N GLN A 226 35.23 -3.43 7.39
CA GLN A 226 35.27 -2.22 8.22
C GLN A 226 35.36 -0.88 7.45
N ARG A 227 35.09 -0.85 6.15
CA ARG A 227 35.21 0.38 5.35
C ARG A 227 33.92 1.19 5.44
N ARG A 228 33.96 2.16 6.36
CA ARG A 228 33.05 3.30 6.50
C ARG A 228 31.59 2.90 6.76
N ALA A 229 31.31 2.46 7.98
CA ALA A 229 29.98 2.68 8.53
C ALA A 229 29.84 4.19 8.84
N PRO A 230 28.87 4.92 8.27
CA PRO A 230 28.52 6.25 8.77
C PRO A 230 28.01 6.13 10.22
N PRO A 231 28.02 7.21 11.03
CA PRO A 231 27.72 7.18 12.47
C PRO A 231 26.30 6.69 12.84
N ILE A 232 25.46 6.35 11.85
CA ILE A 232 24.05 6.00 11.97
C ILE A 232 23.84 4.47 11.94
N ASN A 233 24.85 3.67 11.53
CA ASN A 233 24.71 2.21 11.38
C ASN A 233 25.51 1.45 12.43
N TRP A 234 24.81 0.59 13.17
CA TRP A 234 25.38 -0.23 14.23
C TRP A 234 25.60 -1.67 13.71
N CYS A 235 26.84 -2.15 13.81
CA CYS A 235 27.17 -3.54 13.50
C CYS A 235 27.40 -4.30 14.80
N VAL A 236 26.55 -5.28 15.11
CA VAL A 236 26.69 -6.12 16.30
C VAL A 236 27.35 -7.43 15.91
N ARG A 237 28.53 -7.68 16.48
CA ARG A 237 29.31 -8.89 16.22
C ARG A 237 28.85 -10.02 17.12
N TYR A 238 28.46 -11.16 16.54
CA TYR A 238 28.18 -12.37 17.29
C TYR A 238 29.42 -13.27 17.32
N SER A 239 30.05 -13.39 18.50
CA SER A 239 31.10 -14.39 18.77
C SER A 239 30.45 -15.68 19.28
N LYS A 240 30.68 -16.80 18.61
CA LYS A 240 30.18 -18.12 19.05
C LYS A 240 30.91 -18.70 20.27
N THR A 241 31.94 -18.04 20.81
CA THR A 241 32.76 -18.59 21.90
C THR A 241 32.59 -17.93 23.26
N THR A 242 31.82 -16.86 23.41
CA THR A 242 31.43 -16.34 24.74
C THR A 242 30.26 -15.36 24.58
N SER A 243 29.28 -15.38 25.48
CA SER A 243 28.13 -14.46 25.52
C SER A 243 28.57 -13.03 25.88
N THR A 244 29.36 -12.41 25.01
CA THR A 244 29.83 -11.02 25.14
C THR A 244 29.41 -10.24 23.91
N TYR A 245 28.40 -9.39 24.09
CA TYR A 245 27.99 -8.38 23.11
C TYR A 245 29.05 -7.29 23.07
N THR A 246 29.74 -7.12 21.94
CA THR A 246 30.63 -5.98 21.75
C THR A 246 29.92 -4.97 20.85
N LEU A 247 29.45 -3.87 21.45
CA LEU A 247 29.07 -2.68 20.70
C LEU A 247 30.37 -2.03 20.20
N LEU A 248 30.60 -2.05 18.89
CA LEU A 248 31.67 -1.27 18.29
C LEU A 248 31.11 0.14 18.05
N ALA A 249 31.61 1.09 18.83
CA ALA A 249 31.44 2.53 18.59
C ALA A 249 32.44 3.03 17.53
#